data_AF-A0A8S9DWJ8-F1
#
_entry.id   AF-A0A8S9DWJ8-F1
#
_cell.length_a   1.000
_cell.length_b   1.000
_cell.length_c   1.000
_cell.angle_alpha   90.00
_cell.angle_beta   90.00
_cell.angle_gamma   90.00
#
_symmetry.space_group_name_H-M   'P 1'
#
loop_
_entity.id
_entity.type
_entity.pdbx_description
1 polymer ?
#
loop_
_entity_poly.entity_id
_entity_poly.type
_entity_poly.pdbx_seq_one_letter_code
_entity_poly.pdbx_strand_id
1 'polypeptide(L)'
;MKRKNVCRVYRCTEPPYLGGLCKVHADEDHNKTQRRSTAVDALHYGVIDKALPSNPAYQDDFSRLCRWWNAACDSVNHRIPHKVLRDEAESALGWCIALAQDIIDAERAFRSGATYDSTLLDHQRKLTWERFDNLERGLMSNGVERPKSSDHHR
;
A
#
# COMPACT_ATOMS: atom_id res chain seq x y z
N MET A 1 -16.34 18.56 38.27
CA MET A 1 -16.37 17.33 37.43
C MET A 1 -14.95 16.95 37.03
N LYS A 2 -14.43 15.79 37.46
CA LYS A 2 -13.14 15.28 36.95
C LYS A 2 -13.33 14.86 35.49
N ARG A 3 -12.57 15.44 34.54
CA ARG A 3 -12.57 14.98 33.14
C ARG A 3 -12.22 13.49 33.13
N LYS A 4 -13.11 12.65 32.60
CA LYS A 4 -12.80 11.23 32.39
C LYS A 4 -11.63 11.16 31.42
N ASN A 5 -10.52 10.55 31.84
CA ASN A 5 -9.43 10.20 30.95
C ASN A 5 -9.95 9.12 30.01
N VAL A 6 -10.28 9.51 28.79
CA VAL A 6 -10.78 8.65 27.70
C VAL A 6 -9.74 8.58 26.60
N CYS A 7 -9.84 7.56 25.74
CA CYS A 7 -9.09 7.51 24.49
C CYS A 7 -9.26 8.83 23.73
N ARG A 8 -8.18 9.58 23.51
CA ARG A 8 -8.24 10.96 23.02
C ARG A 8 -8.59 11.04 21.54
N VAL A 9 -8.17 10.04 20.76
CA VAL A 9 -8.35 10.00 19.30
C VAL A 9 -9.76 9.52 18.96
N TYR A 10 -10.15 8.37 19.50
CA TYR A 10 -11.44 7.72 19.17
C TYR A 10 -12.56 8.08 20.15
N ARG A 11 -12.25 8.79 21.23
CA ARG A 11 -13.21 9.22 22.28
C ARG A 11 -14.04 8.08 22.87
N CYS A 12 -13.54 6.84 22.82
CA CYS A 12 -14.20 5.72 23.47
C CYS A 12 -14.08 5.81 25.00
N THR A 13 -14.96 5.13 25.71
CA THR A 13 -15.08 5.19 27.18
C THR A 13 -13.94 4.51 27.93
N GLU A 14 -13.11 3.75 27.22
CA GLU A 14 -11.96 3.04 27.79
C GLU A 14 -10.85 4.00 28.23
N PRO A 15 -10.14 3.67 29.32
CA PRO A 15 -9.05 4.50 29.81
C PRO A 15 -7.88 4.53 28.82
N PRO A 16 -7.16 5.66 28.73
CA PRO A 16 -5.97 5.77 27.91
C PRO A 16 -4.86 4.87 28.44
N TYR A 17 -4.12 4.29 27.52
CA TYR A 17 -2.99 3.43 27.70
C TYR A 17 -1.75 4.13 27.12
N LEU A 18 -1.41 3.87 25.86
CA LEU A 18 -0.23 4.42 25.19
C LEU A 18 -0.62 5.55 24.24
N GLY A 19 0.12 6.66 24.25
CA GLY A 19 -0.08 7.77 23.31
C GLY A 19 -1.47 8.45 23.40
N GLY A 20 -2.22 8.21 24.47
CA GLY A 20 -3.60 8.68 24.60
C GLY A 20 -4.66 7.81 23.91
N LEU A 21 -4.28 6.66 23.35
CA LEU A 21 -5.20 5.62 22.86
C LEU A 21 -5.57 4.64 23.97
N CYS A 22 -6.74 4.03 23.93
CA CYS A 22 -6.99 2.84 24.76
C CYS A 22 -6.21 1.63 24.20
N LYS A 23 -6.10 0.55 24.98
CA LYS A 23 -5.31 -0.63 24.61
C LYS A 23 -5.69 -1.21 23.25
N VAL A 24 -6.98 -1.40 22.98
CA VAL A 24 -7.47 -1.95 21.69
C VAL A 24 -7.02 -1.10 20.51
N HIS A 25 -7.22 0.22 20.57
CA HIS A 25 -6.81 1.10 19.48
C HIS A 25 -5.29 1.21 19.35
N ALA A 26 -4.54 1.11 20.45
CA ALA A 26 -3.08 1.06 20.40
C ALA A 26 -2.59 -0.24 19.72
N ASP A 27 -3.21 -1.38 20.03
CA ASP A 27 -2.90 -2.66 19.41
C ASP A 27 -3.28 -2.66 17.91
N GLU A 28 -4.42 -2.06 17.54
CA GLU A 28 -4.82 -1.87 16.15
C GLU A 28 -3.84 -0.99 15.36
N ASP A 29 -3.39 0.12 15.95
CA ASP A 29 -2.44 1.04 15.33
C ASP A 29 -1.06 0.39 15.17
N HIS A 30 -0.63 -0.37 16.19
CA HIS A 30 0.57 -1.18 16.12
C HIS A 30 0.49 -2.22 15.00
N ASN A 31 -0.63 -2.96 14.91
CA ASN A 31 -0.86 -3.96 13.87
C ASN A 31 -0.86 -3.34 12.47
N LYS A 32 -1.50 -2.17 12.28
CA LYS A 32 -1.48 -1.44 11.01
C LYS A 32 -0.06 -1.01 10.63
N THR A 33 0.70 -0.50 11.58
CA THR A 33 2.09 -0.09 11.38
C THR A 33 2.97 -1.28 11.02
N GLN A 34 2.82 -2.39 11.74
CA GLN A 34 3.56 -3.62 11.49
C GLN A 34 3.22 -4.21 10.12
N ARG A 35 1.93 -4.26 9.74
CA ARG A 35 1.50 -4.71 8.40
C ARG A 35 2.11 -3.84 7.32
N ARG A 36 2.13 -2.51 7.51
CA ARG A 36 2.76 -1.58 6.56
C ARG A 36 4.26 -1.83 6.43
N SER A 37 4.97 -1.94 7.55
CA SER A 37 6.41 -2.24 7.56
C SER A 37 6.72 -3.54 6.83
N THR A 38 5.95 -4.59 7.12
CA THR A 38 6.10 -5.90 6.48
C THR A 38 5.95 -5.81 4.96
N ALA A 39 4.95 -5.06 4.48
CA ALA A 39 4.74 -4.86 3.05
C ALA A 39 5.87 -4.06 2.39
N VAL A 40 6.38 -3.02 3.06
CA VAL A 40 7.54 -2.26 2.58
C VAL A 40 8.78 -3.15 2.47
N ASP A 41 9.08 -3.93 3.52
CA ASP A 41 10.21 -4.86 3.51
C ASP A 41 10.05 -5.90 2.39
N ALA A 42 8.85 -6.46 2.23
CA ALA A 42 8.59 -7.44 1.18
C ALA A 42 8.77 -6.87 -0.22
N LEU A 43 8.29 -5.64 -0.46
CA LEU A 43 8.47 -4.94 -1.74
C LEU A 43 9.94 -4.58 -2.00
N HIS A 44 10.68 -4.20 -0.95
CA HIS A 44 12.09 -3.86 -1.06
C HIS A 44 12.95 -5.08 -1.39
N TYR A 45 12.70 -6.23 -0.74
CA TYR A 45 13.48 -7.45 -0.95
C TYR A 45 12.90 -8.38 -2.03
N GLY A 46 11.71 -8.10 -2.53
CA GLY A 46 11.02 -8.95 -3.52
C GLY A 46 10.60 -10.32 -2.98
N VAL A 47 10.46 -10.48 -1.66
CA VAL A 47 10.13 -11.76 -1.01
C VAL A 47 9.11 -11.59 0.11
N ILE A 48 8.27 -12.60 0.33
CA ILE A 48 7.28 -12.65 1.41
C ILE A 48 7.76 -13.66 2.46
N ASP A 49 7.98 -13.20 3.69
CA ASP A 49 8.51 -14.02 4.79
C ASP A 49 9.79 -14.79 4.39
N LYS A 50 10.72 -14.09 3.74
CA LYS A 50 12.03 -14.60 3.26
C LYS A 50 11.95 -15.64 2.12
N ALA A 51 10.79 -15.83 1.50
CA ALA A 51 10.62 -16.72 0.36
C ALA A 51 9.80 -16.06 -0.76
N LEU A 52 10.02 -16.48 -2.00
CA LEU A 52 9.15 -16.07 -3.11
C LEU A 52 7.71 -16.53 -2.86
N PRO A 53 6.69 -15.80 -3.35
CA PRO A 53 5.31 -16.26 -3.30
C PRO A 53 5.18 -17.67 -3.91
N SER A 54 4.52 -18.57 -3.20
CA SER A 54 4.32 -19.97 -3.58
C SER A 54 3.10 -20.12 -4.49
N ASN A 55 2.11 -19.24 -4.38
CA ASN A 55 1.00 -19.20 -5.32
C ASN A 55 1.47 -18.55 -6.65
N PRO A 56 1.43 -19.26 -7.80
CA PRO A 56 1.90 -18.71 -9.07
C PRO A 56 1.18 -17.42 -9.48
N ALA A 57 -0.12 -17.29 -9.18
CA ALA A 57 -0.87 -16.08 -9.49
C ALA A 57 -0.32 -14.87 -8.73
N TYR A 58 0.08 -15.06 -7.47
CA TYR A 58 0.64 -14.00 -6.64
C TYR A 58 2.11 -13.73 -6.95
N GLN A 59 2.84 -14.73 -7.44
CA GLN A 59 4.24 -14.55 -7.83
C GLN A 59 4.40 -13.53 -8.97
N ASP A 60 3.58 -13.64 -10.01
CA ASP A 60 3.61 -12.73 -11.16
C ASP A 60 3.14 -11.32 -10.77
N ASP A 61 2.03 -11.24 -10.06
CA ASP A 61 1.49 -9.96 -9.57
C ASP A 61 2.50 -9.24 -8.66
N PHE A 62 3.09 -9.96 -7.70
CA PHE A 62 4.04 -9.39 -6.76
C PHE A 62 5.33 -8.94 -7.46
N SER A 63 5.81 -9.72 -8.43
CA SER A 63 6.99 -9.34 -9.24
C SER A 63 6.71 -8.10 -10.10
N ARG A 64 5.52 -7.99 -10.69
CA ARG A 64 5.10 -6.77 -11.39
C ARG A 64 5.00 -5.59 -10.43
N LEU A 65 4.48 -5.80 -9.23
CA LEU A 65 4.33 -4.77 -8.20
C LEU A 65 5.68 -4.24 -7.72
N CYS A 66 6.67 -5.10 -7.50
CA CYS A 66 8.03 -4.71 -7.10
C CYS A 66 8.70 -3.79 -8.14
N ARG A 67 8.44 -3.99 -9.44
CA ARG A 67 8.97 -3.10 -10.50
C ARG A 67 8.40 -1.69 -10.39
N TRP A 68 7.08 -1.58 -10.13
CA TRP A 68 6.44 -0.28 -9.92
C TRP A 68 6.89 0.39 -8.63
N TRP A 69 7.04 -0.38 -7.56
CA TRP A 69 7.59 0.09 -6.29
C TRP A 69 8.97 0.71 -6.48
N ASN A 70 9.89 -0.01 -7.12
CA ASN A 70 11.25 0.49 -7.37
C ASN A 70 11.24 1.76 -8.24
N ALA A 71 10.46 1.78 -9.33
CA ALA A 71 10.35 2.96 -10.19
C ALA A 71 9.79 4.18 -9.44
N ALA A 72 8.81 3.97 -8.54
CA ALA A 72 8.26 5.03 -7.70
C ALA A 72 9.26 5.50 -6.64
N CYS A 73 9.95 4.57 -5.97
CA CYS A 73 11.00 4.89 -5.01
C CYS A 73 12.12 5.71 -5.64
N ASP A 74 12.62 5.30 -6.80
CA ASP A 74 13.67 6.02 -7.52
C ASP A 74 13.22 7.44 -7.86
N SER A 75 11.99 7.59 -8.36
CA SER A 75 11.43 8.90 -8.70
C SER A 75 11.32 9.83 -7.50
N VAL A 76 10.81 9.33 -6.37
CA VAL A 76 10.62 10.11 -5.13
C VAL A 76 11.96 10.43 -4.47
N ASN A 77 12.84 9.44 -4.32
CA ASN A 77 14.13 9.59 -3.62
C ASN A 77 15.09 10.52 -4.37
N HIS A 78 15.11 10.43 -5.71
CA HIS A 78 15.98 11.27 -6.53
C HIS A 78 15.32 12.56 -7.00
N ARG A 79 14.01 12.74 -6.74
CA ARG A 79 13.21 13.89 -7.22
C ARG A 79 13.28 14.05 -8.74
N ILE A 80 13.40 12.94 -9.46
CA ILE A 80 13.41 12.89 -10.92
C ILE A 80 12.07 12.32 -11.36
N PRO A 81 11.24 13.06 -12.12
CA PRO A 81 9.95 12.56 -12.58
C PRO A 81 10.12 11.29 -13.43
N HIS A 82 9.51 10.18 -13.01
CA HIS A 82 9.49 8.96 -13.82
C HIS A 82 8.63 9.18 -15.06
N LYS A 83 9.07 8.66 -16.22
CA LYS A 83 8.41 8.88 -17.52
C LYS A 83 6.92 8.53 -17.55
N VAL A 84 6.52 7.51 -16.78
CA VAL A 84 5.13 7.04 -16.66
C VAL A 84 4.41 7.60 -15.44
N LEU A 85 5.05 7.58 -14.25
CA LEU A 85 4.39 7.96 -13.00
C LEU A 85 4.25 9.49 -12.87
N ARG A 86 5.24 10.23 -13.36
CA ARG A 86 5.33 11.70 -13.31
C ARG A 86 5.09 12.22 -11.88
N ASP A 87 4.01 12.95 -11.67
CA ASP A 87 3.55 13.54 -10.43
C ASP A 87 2.85 12.54 -9.48
N GLU A 88 2.54 11.33 -9.96
CA GLU A 88 1.83 10.31 -9.18
C GLU A 88 2.76 9.28 -8.51
N ALA A 89 4.08 9.51 -8.52
CA ALA A 89 5.05 8.61 -7.92
C ALA A 89 4.81 8.38 -6.42
N GLU A 90 4.48 9.42 -5.65
CA GLU A 90 4.16 9.29 -4.22
C GLU A 90 2.88 8.48 -3.99
N SER A 91 1.85 8.72 -4.80
CA SER A 91 0.59 7.95 -4.75
C SER A 91 0.82 6.48 -5.10
N ALA A 92 1.68 6.21 -6.09
CA ALA A 92 2.04 4.86 -6.51
C ALA A 92 2.70 4.05 -5.38
N LEU A 93 3.53 4.66 -4.52
CA LEU A 93 4.05 4.00 -3.32
C LEU A 93 2.91 3.51 -2.42
N GLY A 94 1.89 4.35 -2.21
CA GLY A 94 0.72 4.00 -1.42
C GLY A 94 -0.06 2.81 -2.00
N TRP A 95 -0.26 2.79 -3.32
CA TRP A 95 -0.96 1.69 -3.99
C TRP A 95 -0.16 0.39 -3.96
N CYS A 96 1.16 0.46 -4.15
CA CYS A 96 2.04 -0.70 -4.06
C CYS A 96 1.98 -1.32 -2.66
N ILE A 97 2.08 -0.51 -1.61
CA ILE A 97 2.00 -0.98 -0.23
C ILE A 97 0.65 -1.64 0.05
N ALA A 98 -0.46 -1.01 -0.35
CA ALA A 98 -1.80 -1.55 -0.12
C ALA A 98 -2.00 -2.92 -0.78
N LEU A 99 -1.65 -3.05 -2.07
CA LEU A 99 -1.77 -4.33 -2.76
C LEU A 99 -0.81 -5.39 -2.20
N ALA A 100 0.41 -5.00 -1.81
CA ALA A 100 1.37 -5.91 -1.18
C ALA A 100 0.85 -6.48 0.15
N GLN A 101 0.19 -5.67 0.98
CA GLN A 101 -0.43 -6.15 2.22
C GLN A 101 -1.44 -7.26 1.96
N ASP A 102 -2.33 -7.07 0.98
CA ASP A 102 -3.35 -8.06 0.65
C ASP A 102 -2.77 -9.34 0.04
N ILE A 103 -1.75 -9.21 -0.83
CA ILE A 103 -1.03 -10.36 -1.40
C ILE A 103 -0.32 -11.16 -0.29
N ILE A 104 0.33 -10.49 0.66
CA ILE A 104 1.02 -11.15 1.78
C ILE A 104 0.05 -11.96 2.64
N ASP A 105 -1.12 -11.40 2.96
CA ASP A 105 -2.12 -12.10 3.75
C ASP A 105 -2.67 -13.32 3.01
N ALA A 106 -2.93 -13.19 1.70
CA ALA A 106 -3.39 -14.29 0.86
C ALA A 106 -2.33 -15.39 0.70
N GLU A 107 -1.06 -15.01 0.51
CA GLU A 107 0.05 -15.94 0.40
C GLU A 107 0.31 -16.69 1.72
N ARG A 108 0.21 -16.00 2.87
CA ARG A 108 0.31 -16.64 4.19
C ARG A 108 -0.82 -17.63 4.44
N ALA A 109 -2.05 -17.27 4.07
CA ALA A 109 -3.19 -18.19 4.14
C ALA A 109 -2.97 -19.41 3.23
N PHE A 110 -2.50 -19.19 2.00
CA PHE A 110 -2.16 -20.26 1.07
C PHE A 110 -1.10 -21.21 1.63
N ARG A 111 0.03 -20.68 2.15
CA ARG A 111 1.11 -21.47 2.76
C ARG A 111 0.67 -22.25 4.00
N SER A 112 -0.25 -21.71 4.78
CA SER A 112 -0.79 -22.38 5.98
C SER A 112 -1.95 -23.34 5.68
N GLY A 113 -2.44 -23.38 4.43
CA GLY A 113 -3.64 -24.15 4.07
C GLY A 113 -4.94 -23.56 4.63
N ALA A 114 -4.92 -22.31 5.10
CA ALA A 114 -6.11 -21.64 5.60
C ALA A 114 -6.99 -21.14 4.46
N THR A 115 -8.31 -21.11 4.70
CA THR A 115 -9.26 -20.47 3.79
C THR A 115 -9.05 -18.96 3.80
N TYR A 116 -8.99 -18.35 2.61
CA TYR A 116 -8.85 -16.91 2.43
C TYR A 116 -9.97 -16.37 1.54
N ASP A 117 -10.68 -15.34 2.01
CA ASP A 117 -11.64 -14.62 1.19
C ASP A 117 -10.88 -13.62 0.30
N SER A 118 -10.78 -13.92 -0.99
CA SER A 118 -10.06 -13.09 -1.96
C SER A 118 -10.84 -11.89 -2.45
N THR A 119 -12.10 -11.69 -2.05
CA THR A 119 -12.96 -10.63 -2.62
C THR A 119 -12.33 -9.24 -2.51
N LEU A 120 -11.76 -8.92 -1.35
CA LEU A 120 -11.08 -7.63 -1.13
C LEU A 120 -9.78 -7.53 -1.94
N LEU A 121 -8.97 -8.60 -1.96
CA LEU A 121 -7.75 -8.66 -2.76
C LEU A 121 -8.05 -8.48 -4.25
N ASP A 122 -9.05 -9.18 -4.79
CA ASP A 122 -9.42 -9.13 -6.20
C ASP A 122 -9.88 -7.73 -6.60
N HIS A 123 -10.66 -7.06 -5.74
CA HIS A 123 -11.05 -5.67 -5.93
C HIS A 123 -9.84 -4.72 -5.90
N GLN A 124 -8.98 -4.84 -4.88
CA GLN A 124 -7.80 -3.99 -4.71
C GLN A 124 -6.80 -4.17 -5.85
N ARG A 125 -6.60 -5.42 -6.30
CA ARG A 125 -5.75 -5.80 -7.43
C ARG A 125 -6.26 -5.20 -8.73
N LYS A 126 -7.57 -5.32 -9.02
CA LYS A 126 -8.18 -4.69 -10.20
C LYS A 126 -7.97 -3.18 -10.19
N LEU A 127 -8.29 -2.51 -9.09
CA LEU A 127 -8.15 -1.06 -8.96
C LEU A 127 -6.69 -0.61 -9.13
N THR A 128 -5.75 -1.34 -8.53
CA THR A 128 -4.32 -0.99 -8.60
C THR A 128 -3.78 -1.16 -10.01
N TRP A 129 -4.12 -2.25 -10.70
CA TRP A 129 -3.68 -2.46 -12.08
C TRP A 129 -4.34 -1.50 -13.06
N GLU A 130 -5.62 -1.17 -12.88
CA GLU A 130 -6.30 -0.14 -13.69
C GLU A 130 -5.59 1.21 -13.58
N ARG A 131 -5.15 1.60 -12.39
CA ARG A 131 -4.35 2.82 -12.20
C ARG A 131 -3.05 2.75 -12.99
N PHE A 132 -2.28 1.67 -12.87
CA PHE A 132 -1.01 1.55 -13.61
C PHE A 132 -1.21 1.49 -15.13
N ASP A 133 -2.22 0.78 -15.60
CA ASP A 133 -2.55 0.69 -17.02
C ASP A 133 -2.97 2.07 -17.58
N ASN A 134 -3.72 2.88 -16.80
CA ASN A 134 -4.03 4.26 -17.17
C ASN A 134 -2.77 5.11 -17.31
N LEU A 135 -1.82 4.98 -16.36
CA LEU A 135 -0.56 5.72 -16.41
C LEU A 135 0.28 5.33 -17.62
N GLU A 136 0.38 4.03 -17.93
CA GLU A 136 1.10 3.53 -19.11
C GLU A 136 0.51 4.08 -20.42
N ARG A 137 -0.80 4.33 -20.46
CA ARG A 137 -1.50 4.98 -21.58
C ARG A 137 -1.34 6.51 -21.62
N GLY A 138 -0.59 7.09 -20.69
CA GLY A 138 -0.37 8.53 -20.60
C GLY A 138 -1.51 9.30 -19.93
N LEU A 139 -2.44 8.61 -19.27
CA LEU A 139 -3.51 9.22 -18.46
C LEU A 139 -3.05 9.43 -17.01
N MET A 140 -3.88 10.12 -16.24
CA MET A 140 -3.82 10.10 -14.77
C MET A 140 -4.32 8.74 -14.26
N SER A 141 -3.99 8.37 -13.03
CA SER A 141 -4.41 7.08 -12.44
C SER A 141 -5.93 6.85 -12.43
N ASN A 142 -6.73 7.92 -12.39
CA ASN A 142 -8.19 7.88 -12.48
C ASN A 142 -8.75 7.81 -13.91
N GLY A 143 -7.90 7.68 -14.93
CA GLY A 143 -8.29 7.57 -16.34
C GLY A 143 -8.56 8.91 -17.03
N VAL A 144 -8.35 10.04 -16.36
CA VAL A 144 -8.51 11.37 -16.97
C VAL A 144 -7.25 11.74 -17.74
N GLU A 145 -7.41 12.50 -18.84
CA GLU A 145 -6.27 13.06 -19.57
C GLU A 145 -5.37 13.87 -18.64
N ARG A 146 -4.05 13.69 -18.81
CA ARG A 146 -3.09 14.49 -18.07
C ARG A 146 -3.24 15.95 -18.49
N PRO A 147 -3.23 16.89 -17.52
CA PRO A 147 -3.15 18.30 -17.85
C PRO A 147 -1.95 18.51 -18.77
N LYS A 148 -2.18 19.10 -19.94
CA LYS A 148 -1.08 19.60 -20.76
C LYS A 148 -0.35 20.61 -19.87
N SER A 149 0.91 20.35 -19.58
CA SER A 149 1.76 21.34 -18.91
C SER A 149 1.56 22.63 -19.68
N SER A 150 0.97 23.65 -19.05
CA SER A 150 1.06 25.00 -19.60
C SER A 150 2.54 25.29 -19.67
N ASP A 151 3.06 25.41 -20.89
CA ASP A 151 4.37 25.96 -21.15
C ASP A 151 4.47 27.24 -20.30
N HIS A 152 5.21 27.16 -19.19
CA HIS A 152 5.79 28.35 -18.61
C HIS A 152 6.88 28.76 -19.58
N HIS A 153 6.45 29.45 -20.64
CA HIS A 153 7.28 30.33 -21.43
C HIS A 153 8.08 31.19 -20.45
N ARG A 154 9.38 30.92 -20.41
CA ARG A 154 10.38 31.88 -19.99
C ARG A 154 11.05 32.41 -21.24
#